data_AF-A0A0W0WQD1-F1
#
_entry.id   AF-A0A0W0WQD1-F1
#
_cell.length_a   1.000
_cell.length_b   1.000
_cell.length_c   1.000
_cell.angle_alpha   90.00
_cell.angle_beta   90.00
_cell.angle_gamma   90.00
#
_symmetry.space_group_name_H-M   'P 1'
#
loop_
_entity.id
_entity.type
_entity.pdbx_description
1 polymer ?
#
loop_
_entity_poly.entity_id
_entity_poly.type
_entity_poly.pdbx_seq_one_letter_code
_entity_poly.pdbx_strand_id
1 'polypeptide(L)'
;MKIFLLSLLLGAVLVTVIMHFFPKINYRSMPEGLCEGQLSSKKTNWVSSQVKRTDTHYVEPLRLSDIETLANCLKLKFPSMTVTEVNDSFLIAYRQSRVFNFVDWICIKKDGAVSASATLGHSDFGKNRELVEQIRLLCQGICGQQCD
;
A
#
# COMPACT_ATOMS: atom_id res chain seq x y z
N MET A 1 6.64 24.18 -32.24
CA MET A 1 5.58 23.68 -31.34
C MET A 1 5.12 22.25 -31.68
N LYS A 2 4.70 21.94 -32.92
CA LYS A 2 4.24 20.58 -33.30
C LYS A 2 5.30 19.49 -33.11
N ILE A 3 6.54 19.72 -33.55
CA ILE A 3 7.65 18.76 -33.39
C ILE A 3 7.94 18.52 -31.90
N PHE A 4 7.99 19.59 -31.09
CA PHE A 4 8.20 19.49 -29.64
C PHE A 4 7.10 18.68 -28.95
N LEU A 5 5.83 18.91 -29.28
CA LEU A 5 4.70 18.13 -28.75
C LEU A 5 4.79 16.65 -29.16
N LEU A 6 5.18 16.38 -30.41
CA LEU A 6 5.36 15.01 -30.91
C LEU A 6 6.49 14.28 -30.15
N SER A 7 7.61 14.98 -29.89
CA SER A 7 8.71 14.43 -29.10
C SER A 7 8.30 14.12 -27.65
N LEU A 8 7.50 14.98 -27.02
CA LEU A 8 6.99 14.73 -25.67
C LEU A 8 6.06 13.50 -25.63
N LEU A 9 5.16 13.38 -26.61
CA LEU A 9 4.28 12.21 -26.74
C LEU A 9 5.07 10.93 -26.96
N LEU A 10 6.06 10.95 -27.86
CA LEU A 10 6.92 9.79 -28.13
C LEU A 10 7.70 9.39 -26.86
N GLY A 11 8.22 10.36 -26.12
CA GLY A 11 8.88 10.12 -24.84
C GLY A 11 7.95 9.48 -23.81
N ALA A 12 6.72 9.98 -23.67
CA ALA A 12 5.74 9.41 -22.74
C ALA A 12 5.36 7.96 -23.11
N VAL A 13 5.17 7.67 -24.40
CA VAL A 13 4.90 6.31 -24.90
C VAL A 13 6.11 5.40 -24.67
N LEU A 14 7.33 5.89 -24.89
CA LEU A 14 8.54 5.11 -24.64
C LEU A 14 8.67 4.75 -23.16
N VAL A 15 8.37 5.69 -22.25
CA VAL A 15 8.39 5.42 -20.80
C VAL A 15 7.37 4.34 -20.44
N THR A 16 6.14 4.39 -20.95
CA THR A 16 5.14 3.36 -20.62
C THR A 16 5.52 1.99 -21.17
N VAL A 17 6.09 1.93 -22.38
CA VAL A 17 6.63 0.69 -22.97
C VAL A 17 7.75 0.12 -22.10
N ILE A 18 8.71 0.93 -21.69
CA ILE A 18 9.80 0.48 -20.79
C ILE A 18 9.22 -0.05 -19.48
N MET A 19 8.27 0.65 -18.86
CA MET A 19 7.66 0.20 -17.61
C MET A 19 6.91 -1.13 -17.77
N HIS A 20 6.29 -1.37 -18.93
CA HIS A 20 5.60 -2.63 -19.22
C HIS A 20 6.57 -3.81 -19.33
N PHE A 21 7.68 -3.64 -20.07
CA PHE A 21 8.66 -4.72 -20.27
C PHE A 21 9.61 -4.92 -19.08
N PHE A 22 9.77 -3.92 -18.23
CA PHE A 22 10.67 -3.97 -17.08
C PHE A 22 9.97 -3.58 -15.76
N PRO A 23 8.99 -4.38 -15.30
CA PRO A 23 8.14 -4.02 -14.16
C PRO A 23 8.88 -3.97 -12.83
N LYS A 24 10.12 -4.47 -12.76
CA LYS A 24 10.95 -4.45 -11.55
C LYS A 24 11.79 -3.19 -11.39
N ILE A 25 11.86 -2.28 -12.38
CA ILE A 25 12.70 -1.07 -12.31
C ILE A 25 12.39 -0.23 -11.06
N ASN A 26 11.11 -0.09 -10.75
CA ASN A 26 10.62 0.70 -9.62
C ASN A 26 10.26 -0.14 -8.39
N TYR A 27 10.54 -1.45 -8.42
CA TYR A 27 10.36 -2.29 -7.25
C TYR A 27 11.38 -1.91 -6.18
N ARG A 28 10.91 -1.81 -4.94
CA ARG A 28 11.74 -1.57 -3.77
C ARG A 28 11.23 -2.46 -2.64
N SER A 29 12.16 -3.00 -1.86
CA SER A 29 11.86 -3.81 -0.69
C SER A 29 11.10 -3.01 0.37
N MET A 30 10.46 -3.73 1.29
CA MET A 30 9.76 -3.13 2.42
C MET A 30 10.69 -2.19 3.19
N PRO A 31 10.26 -0.96 3.52
CA PRO A 31 11.07 -0.06 4.33
C PRO A 31 11.24 -0.61 5.75
N GLU A 32 12.45 -0.48 6.30
CA GLU A 32 12.72 -0.80 7.69
C GLU A 32 11.81 0.01 8.62
N GLY A 33 11.34 -0.60 9.70
CA GLY A 33 10.46 0.04 10.68
C GLY A 33 8.98 0.12 10.29
N LEU A 34 8.57 -0.42 9.14
CA LEU A 34 7.16 -0.36 8.68
C LEU A 34 6.20 -0.96 9.72
N CYS A 35 6.45 -2.20 10.15
CA CYS A 35 5.59 -2.90 11.09
C CYS A 35 5.62 -2.27 12.48
N GLU A 36 6.70 -1.58 12.83
CA GLU A 36 6.88 -0.87 14.09
C GLU A 36 6.27 0.54 14.04
N GLY A 37 5.81 1.00 12.87
CA GLY A 37 5.33 2.37 12.67
C GLY A 37 6.45 3.42 12.79
N GLN A 38 7.71 2.99 12.67
CA GLN A 38 8.90 3.82 12.84
C GLN A 38 9.43 4.25 11.47
N LEU A 39 8.63 5.07 10.77
CA LEU A 39 9.00 5.63 9.47
C LEU A 39 9.45 7.09 9.61
N SER A 40 10.23 7.56 8.64
CA SER A 40 10.73 8.93 8.65
C SER A 40 9.60 9.94 8.50
N SER A 41 9.49 10.87 9.44
CA SER A 41 8.56 12.01 9.38
C SER A 41 8.84 12.99 8.22
N LYS A 42 9.96 12.82 7.49
CA LYS A 42 10.32 13.67 6.35
C LYS A 42 9.48 13.40 5.10
N LYS A 43 8.75 12.29 5.02
CA LYS A 43 7.92 11.95 3.86
C LYS A 43 6.45 11.96 4.28
N THR A 44 5.57 12.38 3.39
CA THR A 44 4.11 12.39 3.61
C THR A 44 3.41 11.18 3.02
N ASN A 45 4.18 10.20 2.52
CA ASN A 45 3.71 9.09 1.71
C ASN A 45 3.48 7.79 2.50
N TRP A 46 3.23 7.91 3.80
CA TRP A 46 2.98 6.79 4.68
C TRP A 46 1.92 7.13 5.73
N VAL A 47 1.35 6.11 6.34
CA VAL A 47 0.41 6.23 7.46
C VAL A 47 0.67 5.13 8.48
N SER A 48 0.35 5.38 9.73
CA SER A 48 0.40 4.37 10.78
C SER A 48 -0.62 4.64 11.88
N SER A 49 -1.13 3.57 12.47
CA SER A 49 -1.91 3.62 13.71
C SER A 49 -1.07 3.70 14.97
N GLN A 50 0.25 3.51 14.85
CA GLN A 50 1.20 3.45 15.97
C GLN A 50 1.84 4.82 16.29
N VAL A 51 1.46 5.88 15.56
CA VAL A 51 1.84 7.26 15.87
C VAL A 51 0.75 7.93 16.72
N LYS A 52 1.05 9.12 17.27
CA LYS A 52 0.07 9.88 18.04
C LYS A 52 -1.15 10.24 17.19
N ARG A 53 -2.36 10.20 17.77
CA ARG A 53 -3.61 10.60 17.08
C ARG A 53 -3.58 12.00 16.46
N THR A 54 -2.78 12.90 17.01
CA THR A 54 -2.60 14.27 16.52
C THR A 54 -1.61 14.37 15.35
N ASP A 55 -0.93 13.28 14.99
CA ASP A 55 0.02 13.23 13.88
C ASP A 55 -0.73 13.12 12.54
N THR A 56 -0.25 13.82 11.51
CA THR A 56 -0.84 13.79 10.17
C THR A 56 -0.76 12.42 9.49
N HIS A 57 0.17 11.56 9.93
CA HIS A 57 0.31 10.18 9.45
C HIS A 57 -0.63 9.22 10.17
N TYR A 58 -1.35 9.66 11.21
CA TYR A 58 -2.21 8.78 11.99
C TYR A 58 -3.38 8.23 11.16
N VAL A 59 -3.65 6.93 11.29
CA VAL A 59 -4.87 6.25 10.84
C VAL A 59 -5.43 5.41 11.98
N GLU A 60 -6.76 5.30 12.08
CA GLU A 60 -7.37 4.42 13.08
C GLU A 60 -7.01 2.95 12.80
N PRO A 61 -6.70 2.15 13.85
CA PRO A 61 -6.54 0.71 13.74
C PRO A 61 -7.71 0.03 13.01
N LEU A 62 -7.42 -1.10 12.39
CA LEU A 62 -8.43 -1.96 11.80
C LEU A 62 -9.12 -2.77 12.91
N ARG A 63 -10.42 -3.04 12.74
CA ARG A 63 -11.12 -4.01 13.60
C ARG A 63 -11.03 -5.36 12.93
N LEU A 64 -10.16 -6.22 13.43
CA LEU A 64 -9.90 -7.53 12.86
C LEU A 64 -10.53 -8.63 13.72
N SER A 65 -11.15 -9.59 13.05
CA SER A 65 -11.56 -10.86 13.67
C SER A 65 -10.43 -11.88 13.56
N ASP A 66 -9.93 -12.08 12.34
CA ASP A 66 -8.91 -13.07 12.01
C ASP A 66 -8.00 -12.58 10.87
N ILE A 67 -6.70 -12.85 10.99
CA ILE A 67 -5.68 -12.32 10.08
C ILE A 67 -5.57 -13.14 8.79
N GLU A 68 -5.84 -14.45 8.85
CA GLU A 68 -5.85 -15.32 7.67
C GLU A 68 -7.04 -15.03 6.77
N THR A 69 -8.22 -14.83 7.37
CA THR A 69 -9.44 -14.39 6.70
C THR A 69 -9.23 -13.06 6.00
N LEU A 70 -8.60 -12.10 6.68
CA LEU A 70 -8.20 -10.84 6.05
C LEU A 70 -7.27 -11.08 4.86
N ALA A 71 -6.24 -11.92 5.00
CA ALA A 71 -5.30 -12.21 3.92
C ALA A 71 -6.01 -12.72 2.65
N ASN A 72 -6.94 -13.66 2.82
CA ASN A 72 -7.73 -14.22 1.73
C ASN A 72 -8.64 -13.17 1.09
N CYS A 73 -9.28 -12.35 1.92
CA CYS A 73 -10.06 -11.22 1.46
C CYS A 73 -9.25 -10.20 0.65
N LEU A 74 -8.04 -9.85 1.12
CA LEU A 74 -7.16 -8.92 0.42
C LEU A 74 -6.78 -9.44 -0.96
N LYS A 75 -6.42 -10.72 -1.07
CA LYS A 75 -6.13 -11.37 -2.36
C LYS A 75 -7.32 -11.32 -3.33
N LEU A 76 -8.54 -11.52 -2.82
CA LEU A 76 -9.76 -11.50 -3.63
C LEU A 76 -10.16 -10.09 -4.08
N LYS A 77 -10.07 -9.11 -3.17
CA LYS A 77 -10.59 -7.75 -3.39
C LYS A 77 -9.57 -6.79 -4.00
N PHE A 78 -8.28 -7.07 -3.84
CA PHE A 78 -7.19 -6.29 -4.42
C PHE A 78 -6.31 -7.17 -5.31
N PRO A 79 -6.69 -7.42 -6.58
CA PRO A 79 -5.92 -8.27 -7.48
C PRO A 79 -4.47 -7.81 -7.74
N SER A 80 -4.18 -6.53 -7.49
CA SER A 80 -2.83 -5.95 -7.60
C SER A 80 -2.02 -6.03 -6.30
N MET A 81 -2.58 -6.62 -5.25
CA MET A 81 -1.92 -6.80 -3.96
C MET A 81 -1.29 -8.20 -3.89
N THR A 82 -0.04 -8.26 -3.46
CA THR A 82 0.69 -9.49 -3.20
C THR A 82 0.91 -9.60 -1.70
N VAL A 83 0.34 -10.64 -1.09
CA VAL A 83 0.58 -10.99 0.31
C VAL A 83 1.88 -11.78 0.38
N THR A 84 2.87 -11.27 1.09
CA THR A 84 4.21 -11.87 1.19
C THR A 84 4.38 -12.72 2.43
N GLU A 85 3.73 -12.34 3.53
CA GLU A 85 3.82 -13.06 4.80
C GLU A 85 2.49 -12.98 5.55
N VAL A 86 2.08 -14.09 6.15
CA VAL A 86 0.94 -14.18 7.07
C VAL A 86 1.36 -15.14 8.17
N ASN A 87 1.23 -14.71 9.43
CA ASN A 87 1.45 -15.54 10.61
C ASN A 87 0.51 -15.07 11.74
N ASP A 88 0.61 -15.70 12.91
CA ASP A 88 -0.24 -15.41 14.07
C ASP A 88 -0.10 -13.98 14.63
N SER A 89 0.94 -13.24 14.24
CA SER A 89 1.24 -11.90 14.77
C SER A 89 0.94 -10.79 13.76
N PHE A 90 1.15 -11.05 12.46
CA PHE A 90 1.02 -10.02 11.43
C PHE A 90 0.80 -10.57 10.02
N LEU A 91 0.37 -9.67 9.15
CA LEU A 91 0.26 -9.81 7.71
C LEU A 91 1.11 -8.72 7.05
N ILE A 92 1.93 -9.11 6.10
CA ILE A 92 2.68 -8.20 5.22
C ILE A 92 2.21 -8.41 3.79
N ALA A 93 1.90 -7.31 3.13
CA ALA A 93 1.56 -7.28 1.72
C ALA A 93 2.12 -6.04 1.03
N TYR A 94 2.11 -6.03 -0.29
CA TYR A 94 2.35 -4.83 -1.07
C TYR A 94 1.41 -4.73 -2.25
N ARG A 95 1.10 -3.50 -2.67
CA ARG A 95 0.43 -3.20 -3.94
C ARG A 95 1.45 -2.62 -4.91
N GLN A 96 1.33 -3.01 -6.17
CA GLN A 96 2.10 -2.40 -7.25
C GLN A 96 1.21 -1.57 -8.18
N SER A 97 1.59 -0.33 -8.46
CA SER A 97 0.88 0.53 -9.42
C SER A 97 1.02 -0.01 -10.84
N ARG A 98 -0.05 0.05 -11.66
CA ARG A 98 -0.07 -0.59 -12.98
C ARG A 98 0.83 0.06 -14.04
N VAL A 99 1.02 1.38 -13.95
CA VAL A 99 1.73 2.15 -14.99
C VAL A 99 3.20 2.31 -14.64
N PHE A 100 3.49 2.76 -13.43
CA PHE A 100 4.85 3.08 -13.00
C PHE A 100 5.47 2.01 -12.12
N ASN A 101 4.73 0.96 -11.78
CA ASN A 101 5.25 -0.15 -10.98
C ASN A 101 5.79 0.25 -9.60
N PHE A 102 5.38 1.41 -9.07
CA PHE A 102 5.66 1.82 -7.70
C PHE A 102 5.02 0.87 -6.70
N VAL A 103 5.74 0.63 -5.60
CA VAL A 103 5.38 -0.34 -4.57
C VAL A 103 4.98 0.38 -3.28
N ASP A 104 3.76 0.09 -2.86
CA ASP A 104 3.17 0.51 -1.60
C ASP A 104 3.10 -0.70 -0.67
N TRP A 105 3.88 -0.71 0.40
CA TRP A 105 3.86 -1.79 1.39
C TRP A 105 2.82 -1.52 2.47
N ILE A 106 2.26 -2.58 3.03
CA ILE A 106 1.36 -2.54 4.18
C ILE A 106 1.71 -3.67 5.15
N CYS A 107 1.73 -3.32 6.43
CA CYS A 107 1.85 -4.26 7.54
C CYS A 107 0.63 -4.09 8.45
N ILE A 108 -0.01 -5.21 8.77
CA ILE A 108 -1.21 -5.27 9.62
C ILE A 108 -0.91 -6.28 10.74
N LYS A 109 -0.94 -5.83 11.98
CA LYS A 109 -0.78 -6.69 13.17
C LYS A 109 -2.12 -7.31 13.55
N LYS A 110 -2.06 -8.42 14.29
CA LYS A 110 -3.24 -9.14 14.80
C LYS A 110 -4.16 -8.28 15.67
N ASP A 111 -3.62 -7.30 16.39
CA ASP A 111 -4.39 -6.34 17.20
C ASP A 111 -5.08 -5.24 16.35
N GLY A 112 -4.93 -5.29 15.03
CA GLY A 112 -5.48 -4.29 14.11
C GLY A 112 -4.56 -3.10 13.84
N ALA A 113 -3.41 -3.00 14.52
CA ALA A 113 -2.46 -1.94 14.24
C ALA A 113 -1.94 -2.08 12.79
N VAL A 114 -2.13 -1.02 12.01
CA VAL A 114 -1.77 -0.95 10.59
C VAL A 114 -0.74 0.14 10.35
N SER A 115 0.19 -0.13 9.44
CA SER A 115 1.10 0.84 8.82
C SER A 115 1.19 0.59 7.33
N ALA A 116 1.20 1.65 6.51
CA ALA A 116 1.35 1.55 5.06
C ALA A 116 2.31 2.64 4.55
N SER A 117 3.16 2.32 3.58
CA SER A 117 4.17 3.25 3.06
C SER A 117 4.50 3.00 1.59
N ALA A 118 4.56 4.09 0.83
CA ALA A 118 5.17 4.08 -0.49
C ALA A 118 6.69 4.10 -0.35
N THR A 119 7.38 3.32 -1.18
CA THR A 119 8.85 3.19 -1.13
C THR A 119 9.57 4.28 -1.91
N LEU A 120 8.89 4.87 -2.90
CA LEU A 120 9.45 5.89 -3.78
C LEU A 120 8.62 7.18 -3.73
N GLY A 121 9.30 8.31 -3.95
CA GLY A 121 8.68 9.63 -3.90
C GLY A 121 8.58 10.23 -2.49
N HIS A 122 8.16 11.49 -2.44
CA HIS A 122 7.92 12.23 -1.19
C HIS A 122 6.45 12.17 -0.75
N SER A 123 5.53 12.14 -1.71
CA SER A 123 4.08 12.07 -1.52
C SER A 123 3.48 10.98 -2.40
N ASP A 124 2.46 10.31 -1.88
CA ASP A 124 1.62 9.33 -2.58
C ASP A 124 0.22 9.87 -2.89
N PHE A 125 -0.02 11.18 -2.68
CA PHE A 125 -1.34 11.81 -2.78
C PHE A 125 -2.41 11.15 -1.89
N GLY A 126 -2.03 10.59 -0.74
CA GLY A 126 -2.94 9.97 0.22
C GLY A 126 -3.35 8.55 -0.13
N LYS A 127 -2.70 7.91 -1.11
CA LYS A 127 -3.06 6.56 -1.59
C LYS A 127 -2.90 5.47 -0.55
N ASN A 128 -1.96 5.59 0.39
CA ASN A 128 -1.83 4.65 1.50
C ASN A 128 -2.93 4.81 2.54
N ARG A 129 -3.33 6.06 2.82
CA ARG A 129 -4.51 6.32 3.66
C ARG A 129 -5.75 5.71 3.01
N GLU A 130 -6.00 6.02 1.74
CA GLU A 130 -7.13 5.48 0.97
C GLU A 130 -7.16 3.95 0.99
N LEU A 131 -5.99 3.29 0.85
CA LEU A 131 -5.88 1.83 0.95
C LEU A 131 -6.32 1.33 2.33
N VAL A 132 -5.82 1.92 3.42
CA VAL A 132 -6.21 1.53 4.79
C VAL A 132 -7.72 1.72 5.01
N GLU A 133 -8.29 2.82 4.52
CA GLU A 133 -9.74 3.07 4.60
C GLU A 133 -10.55 2.00 3.83
N GLN A 134 -10.13 1.65 2.62
CA GLN A 134 -10.77 0.59 1.82
C GLN A 134 -10.71 -0.77 2.54
N ILE A 135 -9.57 -1.10 3.14
CA ILE A 135 -9.42 -2.33 3.93
C ILE A 135 -10.33 -2.29 5.17
N ARG A 136 -10.47 -1.14 5.83
CA ARG A 136 -11.36 -1.00 6.99
C ARG A 136 -12.81 -1.29 6.64
N LEU A 137 -13.28 -0.82 5.48
CA LEU A 137 -14.63 -1.11 5.00
C LEU A 137 -14.83 -2.61 4.73
N LEU A 138 -13.80 -3.32 4.23
CA LEU A 138 -13.87 -4.77 4.05
C LEU A 138 -13.99 -5.50 5.40
N CYS A 139 -13.25 -5.06 6.41
CA CYS A 139 -13.30 -5.61 7.76
C CYS A 139 -14.67 -5.41 8.43
N GLN A 140 -15.35 -4.30 8.13
CA GLN A 140 -16.69 -4.01 8.67
C GLN A 140 -17.82 -4.68 7.88
N GLY A 141 -17.54 -5.16 6.66
CA GLY A 141 -18.53 -5.75 5.76
C GLY A 141 -18.31 -7.24 5.52
N ILE A 142 -18.11 -7.60 4.25
CA ILE A 142 -18.10 -9.00 3.75
C ILE A 142 -17.07 -9.89 4.46
N CYS A 143 -15.93 -9.33 4.90
CA CYS A 143 -14.90 -10.10 5.61
C CYS A 143 -15.12 -10.14 7.13
N GLY A 144 -16.02 -9.31 7.66
CA GLY A 144 -16.45 -9.35 9.06
C GLY A 144 -17.65 -10.28 9.29
N GLN A 145 -18.43 -10.60 8.24
CA GLN A 145 -19.62 -11.45 8.31
C GLN A 145 -19.36 -12.95 8.07
N GLN A 146 -18.12 -13.35 7.81
CA GLN A 146 -17.69 -14.76 7.81
C GLN A 146 -17.09 -15.18 9.16
N CYS A 147 -17.58 -14.53 10.22
CA CYS A 147 -17.22 -14.78 11.61
C CYS A 147 -18.50 -14.80 12.46
N ASP A 148 -19.39 -15.74 12.14
CA ASP A 148 -20.32 -16.35 13.12
C ASP A 148 -20.12 -17.87 13.05
#